data_AF-A0A328SRX0-F1
#
_entry.id   AF-A0A328SRX0-F1
#
_cell.length_a   1.000
_cell.length_b   1.000
_cell.length_c   1.000
_cell.angle_alpha   90.00
_cell.angle_beta   90.00
_cell.angle_gamma   90.00
#
_symmetry.space_group_name_H-M   'P 1'
#
loop_
_entity.id
_entity.type
_entity.pdbx_description
1 polymer ?
#
loop_
_entity_poly.entity_id
_entity_poly.type
_entity_poly.pdbx_seq_one_letter_code
_entity_poly.pdbx_strand_id
1 'polypeptide(L)'
;MSEEKIAMVGTPCQIMAASKMQHYTQTPIFFKIGLFCMENFSYSYFSKMLETMDLTMDEVEKFRIEKGFAFLTLKNGKQVKISLSKAKTVVRKNCHICVELTSETSDISIGSIGSENGWSTVIIRTERGEKIIEEAIKQKFIKAKELTPSQLKLLERIASNKIQENYETIEERESKARPVLYVRDKTDESIMDEINVSNFDDLRANVINVGSCVLCGACECVCPEELILIKNTKPRKKRKKCPDDCHMCFAVCPRTFVPIDLRNDLTKAIGNYRKILSVKSLKHNEGQDGVVVTTMLDYLLANNIITKTLVVDKKEDLAWKPYAKLTKDVDEIVKASGTKYSVCPIFKPLKQIKKDVI
;
A
#
# COMPACT_ATOMS: atom_id res chain seq x y z
N MET A 1 9.09 -6.57 -28.85
CA MET A 1 7.96 -5.90 -28.16
C MET A 1 8.53 -5.20 -26.94
N SER A 2 8.17 -3.93 -26.67
CA SER A 2 8.71 -3.20 -25.52
C SER A 2 8.31 -3.88 -24.22
N GLU A 3 9.28 -4.08 -23.32
CA GLU A 3 9.06 -4.60 -21.96
C GLU A 3 7.98 -3.76 -21.25
N GLU A 4 6.96 -4.42 -20.68
CA GLU A 4 5.87 -3.75 -19.97
C GLU A 4 6.42 -2.94 -18.79
N LYS A 5 6.11 -1.64 -18.73
CA LYS A 5 6.52 -0.73 -17.65
C LYS A 5 5.29 -0.29 -16.89
N ILE A 6 5.17 -0.73 -15.63
CA ILE A 6 3.97 -0.51 -14.83
C ILE A 6 4.22 0.51 -13.74
N ALA A 7 3.38 1.54 -13.64
CA ALA A 7 3.28 2.31 -12.40
C ALA A 7 2.30 1.65 -11.45
N MET A 8 2.68 1.47 -10.18
CA MET A 8 1.78 0.96 -9.15
C MET A 8 1.46 2.04 -8.10
N VAL A 9 0.25 2.00 -7.57
CA VAL A 9 -0.15 2.77 -6.39
C VAL A 9 -0.37 1.80 -5.23
N GLY A 10 0.27 2.03 -4.10
CA GLY A 10 0.14 1.13 -2.96
C GLY A 10 0.41 1.77 -1.61
N THR A 11 -0.15 1.16 -0.56
CA THR A 11 0.15 1.46 0.85
C THR A 11 1.56 0.98 1.24
N PRO A 12 2.14 1.41 2.37
CA PRO A 12 3.51 1.08 2.77
C PRO A 12 3.85 -0.42 2.68
N CYS A 13 2.97 -1.29 3.20
CA CYS A 13 3.19 -2.73 3.16
C CYS A 13 3.09 -3.34 1.75
N GLN A 14 2.36 -2.72 0.83
CA GLN A 14 2.31 -3.11 -0.58
C GLN A 14 3.55 -2.61 -1.33
N ILE A 15 4.01 -1.39 -1.05
CA ILE A 15 5.25 -0.84 -1.62
C ILE A 15 6.45 -1.68 -1.18
N MET A 16 6.54 -2.03 0.12
CA MET A 16 7.56 -2.93 0.62
C MET A 16 7.52 -4.31 -0.07
N ALA A 17 6.33 -4.87 -0.27
CA ALA A 17 6.18 -6.14 -1.00
C ALA A 17 6.67 -6.03 -2.46
N ALA A 18 6.38 -4.91 -3.13
CA ALA A 18 6.86 -4.66 -4.49
C ALA A 18 8.39 -4.50 -4.54
N SER A 19 8.98 -3.80 -3.57
CA SER A 19 10.43 -3.64 -3.45
C SER A 19 11.11 -5.00 -3.22
N LYS A 20 10.57 -5.84 -2.35
CA LYS A 20 11.06 -7.22 -2.18
C LYS A 20 10.85 -8.08 -3.42
N MET A 21 9.74 -7.92 -4.14
CA MET A 21 9.53 -8.59 -5.44
C MET A 21 10.59 -8.15 -6.46
N GLN A 22 10.95 -6.87 -6.52
CA GLN A 22 12.03 -6.35 -7.39
C GLN A 22 13.41 -6.87 -6.97
N HIS A 23 13.65 -7.00 -5.66
CA HIS A 23 14.93 -7.49 -5.13
C HIS A 23 15.15 -8.98 -5.42
N TYR A 24 14.11 -9.81 -5.29
CA TYR A 24 14.25 -11.28 -5.43
C TYR A 24 13.78 -11.86 -6.77
N THR A 25 13.07 -11.08 -7.59
CA THR A 25 12.46 -11.57 -8.84
C THR A 25 12.45 -10.51 -9.92
N GLN A 26 12.23 -10.92 -11.18
CA GLN A 26 11.93 -9.99 -12.25
C GLN A 26 10.45 -9.57 -12.21
N THR A 27 10.20 -8.27 -12.31
CA THR A 27 8.86 -7.70 -12.26
C THR A 27 8.75 -6.48 -13.19
N PRO A 28 7.61 -6.30 -13.89
CA PRO A 28 7.38 -5.13 -14.77
C PRO A 28 7.09 -3.84 -13.99
N ILE A 29 7.12 -3.86 -12.65
CA ILE A 29 6.91 -2.66 -11.83
C ILE A 29 8.07 -1.69 -12.06
N PHE A 30 7.77 -0.59 -12.75
CA PHE A 30 8.73 0.43 -13.13
C PHE A 30 8.67 1.66 -12.22
N PHE A 31 7.49 2.07 -11.76
CA PHE A 31 7.34 3.26 -10.92
C PHE A 31 6.41 3.00 -9.73
N LYS A 32 6.82 3.38 -8.53
CA LYS A 32 6.08 3.12 -7.28
C LYS A 32 5.58 4.44 -6.70
N ILE A 33 4.26 4.64 -6.72
CA ILE A 33 3.57 5.72 -5.99
C ILE A 33 3.10 5.16 -4.66
N GLY A 34 3.82 5.50 -3.59
CA GLY A 34 3.46 5.13 -2.24
C GLY A 34 2.37 6.03 -1.66
N LEU A 35 1.41 5.47 -0.95
CA LEU A 35 0.41 6.23 -0.21
C LEU A 35 0.82 6.37 1.26
N PHE A 36 0.49 7.49 1.88
CA PHE A 36 0.50 7.56 3.35
C PHE A 36 -0.63 6.67 3.88
N CYS A 37 -0.35 5.85 4.88
CA CYS A 37 -1.35 4.95 5.44
C CYS A 37 -1.19 4.82 6.94
N MET A 38 -2.20 5.22 7.70
CA MET A 38 -2.24 4.99 9.14
C MET A 38 -2.69 3.56 9.43
N GLU A 39 -3.91 3.22 9.03
CA GLU A 39 -4.55 1.93 9.27
C GLU A 39 -5.45 1.55 8.09
N ASN A 40 -5.84 0.27 8.04
CA ASN A 40 -6.80 -0.24 7.07
C ASN A 40 -7.82 -1.16 7.77
N PHE A 41 -9.03 -1.26 7.23
CA PHE A 41 -10.18 -1.85 7.91
C PHE A 41 -10.56 -3.20 7.32
N SER A 42 -11.08 -4.08 8.16
CA SER A 42 -11.63 -5.36 7.72
C SER A 42 -13.00 -5.11 7.08
N TYR A 43 -13.15 -5.43 5.79
CA TYR A 43 -14.44 -5.25 5.09
C TYR A 43 -15.60 -5.89 5.84
N SER A 44 -15.43 -7.14 6.30
CA SER A 44 -16.48 -7.88 6.99
C SER A 44 -16.84 -7.30 8.36
N TYR A 45 -15.85 -6.82 9.12
CA TYR A 45 -16.13 -6.21 10.42
C TYR A 45 -16.67 -4.80 10.28
N PHE A 46 -16.19 -4.05 9.28
CA PHE A 46 -16.70 -2.73 8.97
C PHE A 46 -18.16 -2.79 8.49
N SER A 47 -18.51 -3.74 7.61
CA SER A 47 -19.92 -4.02 7.21
C SER A 47 -20.79 -4.31 8.43
N LYS A 48 -20.36 -5.23 9.30
CA LYS A 48 -21.09 -5.56 10.55
C LYS A 48 -21.26 -4.35 11.47
N MET A 49 -20.26 -3.48 11.56
CA MET A 49 -20.36 -2.25 12.35
C MET A 49 -21.39 -1.28 11.77
N LEU A 50 -21.46 -1.14 10.44
CA LEU A 50 -22.50 -0.33 9.79
C LEU A 50 -23.89 -0.91 9.99
N GLU A 51 -24.03 -2.24 9.95
CA GLU A 51 -25.31 -2.92 10.22
C GLU A 51 -25.85 -2.56 11.61
N THR A 52 -25.00 -2.44 12.64
CA THR A 52 -25.42 -1.96 13.99
C THR A 52 -25.85 -0.50 14.05
N MET A 53 -25.72 0.23 12.94
CA MET A 53 -26.10 1.63 12.78
C MET A 53 -27.20 1.80 11.73
N ASP A 54 -27.86 0.71 11.33
CA ASP A 54 -28.87 0.64 10.26
C ASP A 54 -28.34 1.21 8.93
N LEU A 55 -27.08 0.92 8.63
CA LEU A 55 -26.40 1.33 7.40
C LEU A 55 -25.78 0.13 6.70
N THR A 56 -25.66 0.24 5.38
CA THR A 56 -24.99 -0.74 4.53
C THR A 56 -23.76 -0.14 3.85
N MET A 57 -22.86 -1.01 3.38
CA MET A 57 -21.70 -0.57 2.60
C MET A 57 -22.09 0.16 1.31
N ASP A 58 -23.23 -0.17 0.71
CA ASP A 58 -23.68 0.44 -0.55
C ASP A 58 -24.16 1.88 -0.38
N GLU A 59 -24.64 2.26 0.80
CA GLU A 59 -25.07 3.63 1.06
C GLU A 59 -23.90 4.61 1.18
N VAL A 60 -22.68 4.12 1.46
CA VAL A 60 -21.50 4.97 1.63
C VAL A 60 -20.99 5.44 0.26
N GLU A 61 -20.86 6.74 0.09
CA GLU A 61 -20.26 7.35 -1.11
C GLU A 61 -18.79 7.75 -0.86
N LYS A 62 -18.49 8.31 0.32
CA LYS A 62 -17.15 8.77 0.69
C LYS A 62 -16.81 8.39 2.12
N PHE A 63 -15.55 8.02 2.34
CA PHE A 63 -14.99 7.77 3.67
C PHE A 63 -13.75 8.64 3.86
N ARG A 64 -13.64 9.32 5.00
CA ARG A 64 -12.45 10.11 5.38
C ARG A 64 -12.13 9.93 6.87
N ILE A 65 -10.86 9.96 7.22
CA ILE A 65 -10.41 10.03 8.62
C ILE A 65 -9.70 11.34 8.83
N GLU A 66 -10.23 12.17 9.71
CA GLU A 66 -9.61 13.43 10.11
C GLU A 66 -10.04 13.83 11.53
N LYS A 67 -9.20 14.59 12.23
CA LYS A 67 -9.53 15.20 13.53
C LYS A 67 -10.14 14.24 14.56
N GLY A 68 -9.68 12.97 14.58
CA GLY A 68 -10.13 11.96 15.55
C GLY A 68 -11.46 11.27 15.23
N PHE A 69 -11.98 11.40 13.99
CA PHE A 69 -13.22 10.76 13.57
C PHE A 69 -13.09 10.13 12.18
N ALA A 70 -13.86 9.07 11.97
CA ALA A 70 -14.19 8.57 10.63
C ALA A 70 -15.51 9.19 10.18
N PHE A 71 -15.48 9.85 9.04
CA PHE A 71 -16.62 10.51 8.40
C PHE A 71 -17.06 9.71 7.18
N LEU A 72 -18.33 9.31 7.18
CA LEU A 72 -19.01 8.66 6.08
C LEU A 72 -19.95 9.67 5.44
N THR A 73 -19.75 9.98 4.16
CA THR A 73 -20.76 10.67 3.35
C THR A 73 -21.58 9.61 2.65
N LEU A 74 -22.89 9.61 2.87
CA LEU A 74 -23.82 8.69 2.23
C LEU A 74 -24.27 9.23 0.87
N LYS A 75 -24.73 8.35 -0.03
CA LYS A 75 -25.24 8.71 -1.37
C LYS A 75 -26.40 9.72 -1.33
N ASN A 76 -27.16 9.77 -0.22
CA ASN A 76 -28.23 10.73 -0.01
C ASN A 76 -27.74 12.09 0.56
N GLY A 77 -26.42 12.29 0.65
CA GLY A 77 -25.79 13.51 1.18
C GLY A 77 -25.65 13.56 2.70
N LYS A 78 -26.27 12.64 3.47
CA LYS A 78 -26.14 12.61 4.93
C LYS A 78 -24.71 12.28 5.34
N GLN A 79 -24.21 12.96 6.37
CA GLN A 79 -22.93 12.64 6.98
C GLN A 79 -23.11 11.85 8.27
N VAL A 80 -22.39 10.74 8.39
CA VAL A 80 -22.33 9.90 9.60
C VAL A 80 -20.93 10.01 10.19
N LYS A 81 -20.87 10.32 11.48
CA LYS A 81 -19.64 10.54 12.23
C LYS A 81 -19.41 9.40 13.21
N ILE A 82 -18.26 8.75 13.12
CA ILE A 82 -17.85 7.63 13.99
C ILE A 82 -16.59 8.04 14.74
N SER A 83 -16.56 7.88 16.07
CA SER A 83 -15.34 8.14 16.85
C SER A 83 -14.21 7.22 16.42
N LEU A 84 -12.97 7.71 16.43
CA LEU A 84 -11.82 6.88 16.09
C LEU A 84 -11.69 5.66 17.02
N SER A 85 -12.07 5.78 18.30
CA SER A 85 -12.12 4.65 19.23
C SER A 85 -13.04 3.53 18.75
N LYS A 86 -14.24 3.86 18.26
CA LYS A 86 -15.17 2.88 17.69
C LYS A 86 -14.63 2.32 16.38
N ALA A 87 -14.11 3.17 15.48
CA ALA A 87 -13.54 2.74 14.21
C ALA A 87 -12.34 1.79 14.38
N LYS A 88 -11.48 2.03 15.40
CA LYS A 88 -10.33 1.17 15.72
C LYS A 88 -10.72 -0.28 16.04
N THR A 89 -11.94 -0.55 16.50
CA THR A 89 -12.41 -1.93 16.79
C THR A 89 -12.49 -2.83 15.55
N VAL A 90 -12.57 -2.25 14.35
CA VAL A 90 -12.67 -2.98 13.08
C VAL A 90 -11.45 -2.80 12.17
N VAL A 91 -10.38 -2.19 12.71
CA VAL A 91 -9.06 -2.13 12.07
C VAL A 91 -8.47 -3.53 11.98
N ARG A 92 -7.70 -3.77 10.92
CA ARG A 92 -7.00 -5.03 10.74
C ARG A 92 -5.86 -5.13 11.75
N LYS A 93 -5.83 -6.23 12.53
CA LYS A 93 -4.78 -6.48 13.53
C LYS A 93 -3.35 -6.38 13.00
N ASN A 94 -3.13 -6.65 11.72
CA ASN A 94 -1.83 -6.53 11.07
C ASN A 94 -1.34 -5.07 10.90
N CYS A 95 -2.22 -4.08 11.04
CA CYS A 95 -1.86 -2.66 11.01
C CYS A 95 -1.18 -2.22 12.31
N HIS A 96 -1.50 -2.87 13.43
CA HIS A 96 -0.89 -2.58 14.75
C HIS A 96 0.55 -3.06 14.88
N ILE A 97 1.12 -3.66 13.83
CA ILE A 97 2.53 -4.00 13.71
C ILE A 97 3.11 -3.37 12.45
N CYS A 98 2.71 -2.14 12.12
CA CYS A 98 3.19 -1.44 10.93
C CYS A 98 3.93 -0.18 11.37
N VAL A 99 5.25 -0.22 11.39
CA VAL A 99 6.10 0.89 11.85
C VAL A 99 6.47 1.84 10.70
N GLU A 100 5.55 2.06 9.77
CA GLU A 100 5.82 2.87 8.57
C GLU A 100 4.55 3.61 8.14
N LEU A 101 4.62 4.94 8.04
CA LEU A 101 3.51 5.77 7.56
C LEU A 101 3.61 6.08 6.07
N THR A 102 4.83 6.37 5.58
CA THR A 102 5.03 7.18 4.38
C THR A 102 5.58 6.41 3.18
N SER A 103 5.52 5.07 3.13
CA SER A 103 5.93 4.27 1.95
C SER A 103 7.39 4.54 1.53
N GLU A 104 8.35 4.20 2.38
CA GLU A 104 9.76 4.60 2.30
C GLU A 104 10.52 4.01 1.11
N THR A 105 10.08 2.87 0.58
CA THR A 105 10.72 2.22 -0.59
C THR A 105 10.01 2.54 -1.92
N SER A 106 9.23 3.62 -1.98
CA SER A 106 8.58 4.13 -3.21
C SER A 106 9.48 5.10 -3.98
N ASP A 107 9.11 5.45 -5.22
CA ASP A 107 9.76 6.54 -5.96
C ASP A 107 9.28 7.91 -5.46
N ILE A 108 7.97 8.01 -5.25
CA ILE A 108 7.30 9.15 -4.61
C ILE A 108 6.26 8.64 -3.63
N SER A 109 6.10 9.33 -2.50
CA SER A 109 5.05 9.07 -1.52
C SER A 109 4.08 10.23 -1.45
N ILE A 110 2.78 9.94 -1.37
CA ILE A 110 1.71 10.94 -1.45
C ILE A 110 0.73 10.73 -0.31
N GLY A 111 0.36 11.81 0.38
CA GLY A 111 -0.76 11.81 1.31
C GLY A 111 -1.15 13.20 1.78
N SER A 112 -2.29 13.32 2.46
CA SER A 112 -2.84 14.62 2.86
C SER A 112 -2.18 15.26 4.07
N ILE A 113 -1.54 14.48 4.93
CA ILE A 113 -0.91 14.97 6.16
C ILE A 113 0.21 15.95 5.83
N GLY A 114 0.18 17.14 6.46
CA GLY A 114 1.17 18.20 6.24
C GLY A 114 0.79 19.18 5.12
N SER A 115 -0.33 18.97 4.42
CA SER A 115 -0.83 19.88 3.38
C SER A 115 -2.22 20.42 3.71
N GLU A 116 -2.55 21.57 3.12
CA GLU A 116 -3.87 22.18 3.24
C GLU A 116 -4.93 21.48 2.40
N ASN A 117 -6.20 21.81 2.62
CA ASN A 117 -7.30 21.12 1.95
C ASN A 117 -7.22 21.33 0.42
N GLY A 118 -7.37 20.25 -0.34
CA GLY A 118 -7.19 20.27 -1.81
C GLY A 118 -5.73 20.26 -2.28
N TRP A 119 -4.76 20.03 -1.38
CA TRP A 119 -3.36 19.74 -1.70
C TRP A 119 -2.95 18.40 -1.07
N SER A 120 -1.87 17.81 -1.57
CA SER A 120 -1.23 16.61 -1.03
C SER A 120 0.23 16.89 -0.75
N THR A 121 0.74 16.33 0.34
CA THR A 121 2.17 16.24 0.59
C THR A 121 2.77 15.15 -0.29
N VAL A 122 3.83 15.49 -1.03
CA VAL A 122 4.61 14.59 -1.87
C VAL A 122 6.03 14.52 -1.33
N ILE A 123 6.48 13.32 -0.96
CA ILE A 123 7.86 13.03 -0.57
C ILE A 123 8.54 12.37 -1.77
N ILE A 124 9.59 12.99 -2.27
CA ILE A 124 10.40 12.49 -3.39
C ILE A 124 11.55 11.66 -2.82
N ARG A 125 11.68 10.40 -3.24
CA ARG A 125 12.64 9.46 -2.65
C ARG A 125 13.75 9.04 -3.60
N THR A 126 13.42 8.86 -4.88
CA THR A 126 14.39 8.42 -5.90
C THR A 126 14.68 9.55 -6.90
N GLU A 127 15.83 9.47 -7.57
CA GLU A 127 16.18 10.37 -8.69
C GLU A 127 15.14 10.31 -9.81
N ARG A 128 14.59 9.11 -10.06
CA ARG A 128 13.49 8.91 -11.00
C ARG A 128 12.24 9.68 -10.58
N GLY A 129 11.87 9.59 -9.31
CA GLY A 129 10.77 10.36 -8.73
C GLY A 129 10.97 11.86 -8.85
N GLU A 130 12.19 12.34 -8.58
CA GLU A 130 12.56 13.75 -8.69
C GLU A 130 12.37 14.28 -10.12
N LYS A 131 13.01 13.62 -11.10
CA LYS A 131 12.90 13.99 -12.51
C LYS A 131 11.45 14.01 -13.00
N ILE A 132 10.64 13.03 -12.59
CA ILE A 132 9.23 12.94 -12.97
C ILE A 132 8.41 14.09 -12.39
N ILE A 133 8.63 14.44 -11.11
CA ILE A 133 7.90 15.54 -10.47
C ILE A 133 8.30 16.89 -11.09
N GLU A 134 9.58 17.12 -11.35
CA GLU A 134 10.06 18.37 -11.96
C GLU A 134 9.49 18.57 -13.36
N GLU A 135 9.51 17.55 -14.21
CA GLU A 135 8.93 17.63 -15.56
C GLU A 135 7.39 17.74 -15.52
N ALA A 136 6.71 17.10 -14.57
CA ALA A 136 5.26 17.27 -14.40
C ALA A 136 4.87 18.70 -13.96
N ILE A 137 5.71 19.37 -13.15
CA ILE A 137 5.54 20.80 -12.82
C ILE A 137 5.76 21.67 -14.06
N LYS A 138 6.85 21.43 -14.79
CA LYS A 138 7.22 22.17 -16.00
C LYS A 138 6.15 22.08 -17.09
N GLN A 139 5.55 20.90 -17.26
CA GLN A 139 4.43 20.66 -18.19
C GLN A 139 3.07 21.09 -17.64
N LYS A 140 3.02 21.70 -16.44
CA LYS A 140 1.79 22.20 -15.79
C LYS A 140 0.72 21.12 -15.55
N PHE A 141 1.12 19.87 -15.34
CA PHE A 141 0.20 18.84 -14.82
C PHE A 141 -0.11 19.08 -13.34
N ILE A 142 0.90 19.54 -12.59
CA ILE A 142 0.82 19.83 -11.16
C ILE A 142 1.45 21.19 -10.86
N LYS A 143 1.08 21.76 -9.72
CA LYS A 143 1.82 22.86 -9.10
C LYS A 143 2.28 22.46 -7.70
N ALA A 144 3.41 23.01 -7.27
CA ALA A 144 4.03 22.68 -6.00
C ALA A 144 4.41 23.95 -5.22
N LYS A 145 4.47 23.81 -3.90
CA LYS A 145 5.04 24.79 -2.96
C LYS A 145 5.74 24.06 -1.83
N GLU A 146 6.62 24.75 -1.11
CA GLU A 146 7.29 24.18 0.06
C GLU A 146 6.32 24.00 1.24
N LEU A 147 6.60 23.00 2.08
CA LEU A 147 5.92 22.87 3.37
C LEU A 147 6.52 23.86 4.36
N THR A 148 5.69 24.42 5.23
CA THR A 148 6.19 25.17 6.39
C THR A 148 6.85 24.22 7.40
N PRO A 149 7.75 24.70 8.27
CA PRO A 149 8.31 23.88 9.34
C PRO A 149 7.25 23.26 10.26
N SER A 150 6.13 23.95 10.50
CA SER A 150 5.02 23.43 11.31
C SER A 150 4.24 22.31 10.62
N GLN A 151 4.08 22.39 9.30
CA GLN A 151 3.47 21.34 8.48
C GLN A 151 4.32 20.07 8.45
N LEU A 152 5.63 20.22 8.27
CA LEU A 152 6.57 19.10 8.31
C LEU A 152 6.58 18.44 9.71
N LYS A 153 6.71 19.24 10.77
CA LYS A 153 6.69 18.76 12.16
C LYS A 153 5.40 18.02 12.51
N LEU A 154 4.26 18.43 11.96
CA LEU A 154 2.99 17.71 12.12
C LEU A 154 3.05 16.31 11.50
N LEU A 155 3.57 16.20 10.27
CA LEU A 155 3.73 14.92 9.58
C LEU A 155 4.68 14.00 10.34
N GLU A 156 5.85 14.50 10.74
CA GLU A 156 6.84 13.74 11.52
C GLU A 156 6.24 13.24 12.82
N ARG A 157 5.55 14.10 13.58
CA ARG A 157 4.88 13.71 14.82
C ARG A 157 3.85 12.60 14.61
N ILE A 158 3.03 12.69 13.57
CA ILE A 158 2.02 11.65 13.29
C ILE A 158 2.70 10.33 12.91
N ALA A 159 3.80 10.38 12.15
CA ALA A 159 4.57 9.19 11.80
C ALA A 159 5.25 8.56 13.02
N SER A 160 5.89 9.37 13.87
CA SER A 160 6.51 8.93 15.13
C SER A 160 5.50 8.26 16.05
N ASN A 161 4.32 8.86 16.23
CA ASN A 161 3.27 8.27 17.08
C ASN A 161 2.84 6.89 16.57
N LYS A 162 2.66 6.74 15.25
CA LYS A 162 2.35 5.44 14.65
C LYS A 162 3.44 4.40 14.92
N ILE A 163 4.70 4.81 14.77
CA ILE A 163 5.86 3.94 14.99
C ILE A 163 5.86 3.48 16.46
N GLN A 164 5.77 4.41 17.41
CA GLN A 164 5.79 4.13 18.84
C GLN A 164 4.65 3.20 19.27
N GLU A 165 3.39 3.54 18.95
CA GLU A 165 2.21 2.72 19.30
C GLU A 165 2.33 1.28 18.78
N ASN A 166 2.87 1.11 17.56
CA ASN A 166 3.01 -0.20 16.96
C ASN A 166 4.24 -0.96 17.45
N TYR A 167 5.30 -0.29 17.93
CA TYR A 167 6.43 -0.95 18.57
C TYR A 167 6.03 -1.63 19.87
N GLU A 168 5.24 -0.95 20.71
CA GLU A 168 4.70 -1.53 21.94
C GLU A 168 3.91 -2.82 21.64
N THR A 169 3.10 -2.80 20.57
CA THR A 169 2.36 -3.99 20.13
C THR A 169 3.28 -5.11 19.62
N ILE A 170 4.39 -4.76 18.96
CA ILE A 170 5.38 -5.74 18.48
C ILE A 170 6.08 -6.43 19.66
N GLU A 171 6.51 -5.66 20.66
CA GLU A 171 7.12 -6.20 21.89
C GLU A 171 6.16 -7.13 22.64
N GLU A 172 4.90 -6.70 22.80
CA GLU A 172 3.86 -7.53 23.42
C GLU A 172 3.67 -8.85 22.66
N ARG A 173 3.72 -8.82 21.33
CA ARG A 173 3.57 -10.02 20.50
C ARG A 173 4.75 -10.96 20.60
N GLU A 174 5.98 -10.44 20.52
CA GLU A 174 7.20 -11.26 20.65
C GLU A 174 7.26 -11.91 22.04
N SER A 175 6.87 -11.21 23.12
CA SER A 175 6.79 -11.81 24.48
C SER A 175 5.80 -12.97 24.59
N LYS A 176 4.82 -13.04 23.68
CA LYS A 176 3.79 -14.10 23.59
C LYS A 176 4.10 -15.11 22.48
N ALA A 177 5.35 -15.21 22.03
CA ALA A 177 5.80 -16.09 20.95
C ALA A 177 5.01 -15.90 19.63
N ARG A 178 4.61 -14.67 19.32
CA ARG A 178 3.96 -14.30 18.05
C ARG A 178 4.93 -13.47 17.21
N PRO A 179 5.79 -14.09 16.38
CA PRO A 179 6.90 -13.42 15.73
C PRO A 179 6.48 -12.27 14.82
N VAL A 180 7.38 -11.28 14.72
CA VAL A 180 7.32 -10.14 13.81
C VAL A 180 8.68 -10.04 13.08
N LEU A 181 8.86 -10.90 12.08
CA LEU A 181 10.17 -11.11 11.46
C LEU A 181 10.78 -9.87 10.77
N TYR A 182 9.93 -9.00 10.21
CA TYR A 182 10.39 -7.89 9.36
C TYR A 182 11.13 -6.77 10.13
N VAL A 183 11.00 -6.73 11.46
CA VAL A 183 11.75 -5.77 12.31
C VAL A 183 13.03 -6.34 12.90
N ARG A 184 13.35 -7.62 12.63
CA ARG A 184 14.54 -8.26 13.16
C ARG A 184 15.77 -7.80 12.39
N ASP A 185 16.78 -7.37 13.13
CA ASP A 185 18.05 -6.97 12.55
C ASP A 185 18.91 -8.21 12.23
N LYS A 186 19.19 -8.42 10.95
CA LYS A 186 19.97 -9.57 10.42
C LYS A 186 20.90 -9.11 9.31
N THR A 187 21.99 -9.81 9.03
CA THR A 187 22.76 -9.55 7.80
C THR A 187 22.04 -10.09 6.57
N ASP A 188 22.34 -9.59 5.37
CA ASP A 188 21.75 -10.13 4.14
C ASP A 188 22.10 -11.60 3.92
N GLU A 189 23.32 -12.02 4.30
CA GLU A 189 23.74 -13.43 4.33
C GLU A 189 22.81 -14.26 5.24
N SER A 190 22.61 -13.83 6.49
CA SER A 190 21.71 -14.53 7.42
C SER A 190 20.25 -14.55 6.94
N ILE A 191 19.81 -13.51 6.23
CA ILE A 191 18.48 -13.49 5.61
C ILE A 191 18.38 -14.53 4.51
N MET A 192 19.40 -14.64 3.66
CA MET A 192 19.42 -15.62 2.58
C MET A 192 19.43 -17.04 3.10
N ASP A 193 20.22 -17.33 4.14
CA ASP A 193 20.23 -18.65 4.80
C ASP A 193 18.83 -19.04 5.31
N GLU A 194 18.14 -18.11 5.99
CA GLU A 194 16.78 -18.31 6.49
C GLU A 194 15.77 -18.50 5.35
N ILE A 195 15.90 -17.75 4.26
CA ILE A 195 15.03 -17.87 3.08
C ILE A 195 15.23 -19.24 2.43
N ASN A 196 16.47 -19.68 2.23
CA ASN A 196 16.83 -20.93 1.54
C ASN A 196 16.35 -22.20 2.27
N VAL A 197 15.99 -22.10 3.54
CA VAL A 197 15.38 -23.21 4.28
C VAL A 197 13.88 -23.03 4.51
N SER A 198 13.32 -21.88 4.14
CA SER A 198 11.92 -21.52 4.37
C SER A 198 11.02 -21.86 3.20
N ASN A 199 9.79 -22.30 3.47
CA ASN A 199 8.79 -22.57 2.44
C ASN A 199 7.42 -21.95 2.79
N PHE A 200 6.36 -22.37 2.09
CA PHE A 200 5.02 -21.84 2.35
C PHE A 200 4.50 -22.19 3.75
N ASP A 201 4.88 -23.33 4.33
CA ASP A 201 4.46 -23.72 5.66
C ASP A 201 5.11 -22.82 6.73
N ASP A 202 6.35 -22.37 6.54
CA ASP A 202 7.00 -21.36 7.37
C ASP A 202 6.33 -19.99 7.21
N LEU A 203 6.00 -19.58 5.99
CA LEU A 203 5.20 -18.38 5.75
C LEU A 203 3.84 -18.49 6.46
N ARG A 204 3.21 -19.67 6.42
CA ARG A 204 1.93 -19.92 7.06
C ARG A 204 2.05 -19.82 8.58
N ALA A 205 3.06 -20.43 9.18
CA ALA A 205 3.29 -20.41 10.62
C ALA A 205 3.65 -18.99 11.09
N ASN A 206 4.68 -18.39 10.50
CA ASN A 206 5.30 -17.16 10.99
C ASN A 206 4.60 -15.86 10.57
N VAL A 207 3.73 -15.89 9.55
CA VAL A 207 3.03 -14.68 9.06
C VAL A 207 1.52 -14.84 9.03
N ILE A 208 1.01 -15.93 8.45
CA ILE A 208 -0.43 -16.06 8.19
C ILE A 208 -1.20 -16.40 9.48
N ASN A 209 -0.77 -17.43 10.20
CA ASN A 209 -1.47 -17.93 11.38
C ASN A 209 -1.35 -16.98 12.58
N VAL A 210 -0.23 -16.26 12.69
CA VAL A 210 -0.02 -15.23 13.73
C VAL A 210 -0.71 -13.89 13.42
N GLY A 211 -1.43 -13.80 12.29
CA GLY A 211 -2.24 -12.64 11.92
C GLY A 211 -1.48 -11.46 11.32
N SER A 212 -0.23 -11.64 10.89
CA SER A 212 0.60 -10.56 10.32
C SER A 212 0.34 -10.33 8.83
N CYS A 213 -0.25 -11.29 8.12
CA CYS A 213 -0.46 -11.22 6.66
C CYS A 213 -1.27 -9.98 6.22
N VAL A 214 -0.70 -9.17 5.32
CA VAL A 214 -1.31 -7.93 4.77
C VAL A 214 -2.21 -8.14 3.56
N LEU A 215 -2.34 -9.38 3.09
CA LEU A 215 -3.17 -9.78 1.95
C LEU A 215 -2.84 -9.08 0.62
N CYS A 216 -1.57 -8.73 0.39
CA CYS A 216 -1.14 -8.04 -0.84
C CYS A 216 -1.10 -8.94 -2.09
N GLY A 217 -1.03 -10.26 -1.92
CA GLY A 217 -1.01 -11.21 -3.05
C GLY A 217 0.36 -11.47 -3.69
N ALA A 218 1.46 -10.93 -3.13
CA ALA A 218 2.81 -11.17 -3.66
C ALA A 218 3.13 -12.67 -3.75
N CYS A 219 2.83 -13.43 -2.68
CA CYS A 219 3.01 -14.89 -2.66
C CYS A 219 2.23 -15.64 -3.74
N GLU A 220 1.00 -15.23 -4.08
CA GLU A 220 0.21 -15.82 -5.17
C GLU A 220 0.80 -15.45 -6.54
N CYS A 221 1.35 -14.24 -6.67
CA CYS A 221 1.94 -13.70 -7.89
C CYS A 221 3.28 -14.36 -8.26
N VAL A 222 4.14 -14.65 -7.28
CA VAL A 222 5.48 -15.23 -7.52
C VAL A 222 5.51 -16.75 -7.47
N CYS A 223 4.41 -17.42 -7.12
CA CYS A 223 4.35 -18.87 -7.07
C CYS A 223 4.42 -19.46 -8.50
N PRO A 224 5.51 -20.19 -8.86
CA PRO A 224 5.71 -20.68 -10.23
C PRO A 224 4.64 -21.70 -10.64
N GLU A 225 4.29 -22.60 -9.71
CA GLU A 225 3.34 -23.70 -9.93
C GLU A 225 1.87 -23.32 -9.64
N GLU A 226 1.57 -22.03 -9.44
CA GLU A 226 0.24 -21.53 -9.09
C GLU A 226 -0.44 -22.30 -7.93
N LEU A 227 0.35 -22.74 -6.95
CA LEU A 227 -0.12 -23.52 -5.81
C LEU A 227 -0.80 -22.65 -4.76
N ILE A 228 -0.41 -21.38 -4.66
CA ILE A 228 -0.96 -20.43 -3.69
C ILE A 228 -2.14 -19.69 -4.35
N LEU A 229 -3.28 -19.69 -3.67
CA LEU A 229 -4.50 -19.02 -4.13
C LEU A 229 -5.06 -18.10 -3.04
N ILE A 230 -5.56 -16.94 -3.48
CA ILE A 230 -6.35 -16.04 -2.66
C ILE A 230 -7.73 -15.86 -3.29
N LYS A 231 -8.75 -16.43 -2.64
CA LYS A 231 -10.15 -16.33 -3.08
C LYS A 231 -10.90 -15.17 -2.43
N ASN A 232 -10.77 -14.95 -1.11
CA ASN A 232 -11.38 -13.81 -0.37
C ASN A 232 -10.78 -13.58 1.04
N THR A 233 -9.89 -14.46 1.51
CA THR A 233 -9.39 -14.49 2.89
C THR A 233 -7.87 -14.61 2.87
N LYS A 234 -7.24 -15.20 3.90
CA LYS A 234 -5.82 -15.55 3.89
C LYS A 234 -5.39 -16.42 2.67
N PRO A 235 -4.11 -16.34 2.26
CA PRO A 235 -3.54 -17.25 1.26
C PRO A 235 -3.66 -18.71 1.68
N ARG A 236 -3.95 -19.59 0.72
CA ARG A 236 -3.97 -21.04 0.93
C ARG A 236 -3.19 -21.74 -0.18
N LYS A 237 -2.47 -22.81 0.18
CA LYS A 237 -1.77 -23.67 -0.78
C LYS A 237 -2.64 -24.85 -1.18
N LYS A 238 -2.65 -25.22 -2.47
CA LYS A 238 -3.22 -26.47 -2.98
C LYS A 238 -2.51 -27.67 -2.32
N ARG A 239 -3.17 -28.82 -2.23
CA ARG A 239 -2.59 -30.08 -1.75
C ARG A 239 -1.66 -30.69 -2.80
N LYS A 240 -0.56 -29.99 -3.10
CA LYS A 240 0.55 -30.44 -3.95
C LYS A 240 1.87 -30.04 -3.29
N LYS A 241 2.92 -30.83 -3.56
CA LYS A 241 4.29 -30.49 -3.16
C LYS A 241 4.71 -29.21 -3.89
N CYS A 242 5.43 -28.33 -3.20
CA CYS A 242 6.14 -27.26 -3.90
C CYS A 242 7.27 -27.88 -4.72
N PRO A 243 7.79 -27.18 -5.76
CA PRO A 243 9.09 -27.52 -6.31
C PRO A 243 10.13 -27.61 -5.20
N ASP A 244 11.09 -28.52 -5.38
CA ASP A 244 12.25 -28.57 -4.48
C ASP A 244 12.98 -27.22 -4.55
N ASP A 245 13.52 -26.77 -3.41
CA ASP A 245 14.24 -25.49 -3.29
C ASP A 245 13.42 -24.23 -3.64
N CYS A 246 12.11 -24.26 -3.38
CA CYS A 246 11.22 -23.12 -3.66
C CYS A 246 10.92 -22.26 -2.41
N HIS A 247 11.48 -21.04 -2.39
CA HIS A 247 11.38 -20.11 -1.26
C HIS A 247 10.66 -18.78 -1.57
N MET A 248 10.27 -18.59 -2.83
CA MET A 248 9.80 -17.31 -3.39
C MET A 248 8.71 -16.62 -2.57
N CYS A 249 7.71 -17.37 -2.10
CA CYS A 249 6.59 -16.80 -1.34
C CYS A 249 7.00 -16.23 0.02
N PHE A 250 8.02 -16.82 0.65
CA PHE A 250 8.61 -16.35 1.90
C PHE A 250 9.51 -15.16 1.63
N ALA A 251 10.36 -15.24 0.61
CA ALA A 251 11.28 -14.18 0.19
C ALA A 251 10.54 -12.87 -0.09
N VAL A 252 9.46 -12.87 -0.88
CA VAL A 252 8.78 -11.61 -1.27
C VAL A 252 7.76 -11.08 -0.27
N CYS A 253 7.52 -11.78 0.85
CA CYS A 253 6.52 -11.34 1.82
C CYS A 253 7.01 -10.07 2.55
N PRO A 254 6.22 -8.99 2.65
CA PRO A 254 6.63 -7.79 3.38
C PRO A 254 6.64 -7.97 4.91
N ARG A 255 6.31 -9.17 5.40
CA ARG A 255 6.22 -9.51 6.83
C ARG A 255 7.21 -10.61 7.24
N THR A 256 8.08 -11.01 6.33
CA THR A 256 9.29 -11.79 6.60
C THR A 256 10.49 -10.84 6.65
N PHE A 257 11.71 -11.37 6.75
CA PHE A 257 12.94 -10.56 6.85
C PHE A 257 13.11 -9.56 5.71
N VAL A 258 13.66 -8.38 6.00
CA VAL A 258 13.83 -7.29 5.03
C VAL A 258 15.32 -7.10 4.74
N PRO A 259 15.75 -7.16 3.45
CA PRO A 259 17.12 -6.83 3.04
C PRO A 259 17.58 -5.47 3.58
N ILE A 260 18.88 -5.34 3.87
CA ILE A 260 19.44 -4.13 4.48
C ILE A 260 19.13 -2.87 3.65
N ASP A 261 19.23 -2.95 2.32
CA ASP A 261 18.95 -1.85 1.39
C ASP A 261 17.48 -1.40 1.36
N LEU A 262 16.57 -2.23 1.90
CA LEU A 262 15.14 -1.95 1.99
C LEU A 262 14.66 -1.62 3.41
N ARG A 263 15.54 -1.67 4.42
CA ARG A 263 15.14 -1.39 5.81
C ARG A 263 14.85 0.08 6.02
N ASN A 264 13.78 0.35 6.77
CA ASN A 264 13.47 1.70 7.22
C ASN A 264 14.44 2.09 8.34
N ASP A 265 14.94 3.31 8.29
CA ASP A 265 15.68 3.92 9.40
C ASP A 265 14.67 4.43 10.43
N LEU A 266 14.48 3.66 11.49
CA LEU A 266 13.47 3.92 12.53
C LEU A 266 13.76 5.19 13.34
N THR A 267 14.98 5.73 13.26
CA THR A 267 15.31 7.04 13.87
C THR A 267 14.70 8.20 13.08
N LYS A 268 14.31 7.97 11.82
CA LYS A 268 13.71 8.96 10.92
C LYS A 268 12.26 8.62 10.67
N ALA A 269 11.35 9.32 11.34
CA ALA A 269 9.92 9.00 11.33
C ALA A 269 9.27 8.94 9.93
N ILE A 270 9.82 9.65 8.94
CA ILE A 270 9.32 9.66 7.55
C ILE A 270 10.29 9.06 6.53
N GLY A 271 11.36 8.44 7.02
CA GLY A 271 12.45 7.87 6.24
C GLY A 271 13.34 8.90 5.56
N ASN A 272 14.31 8.42 4.78
CA ASN A 272 15.14 9.26 3.93
C ASN A 272 14.35 9.76 2.72
N TYR A 273 14.60 11.01 2.31
CA TYR A 273 14.00 11.62 1.14
C TYR A 273 14.92 12.67 0.54
N ARG A 274 14.71 12.96 -0.74
CA ARG A 274 15.44 13.99 -1.49
C ARG A 274 14.78 15.35 -1.33
N LYS A 275 13.45 15.39 -1.44
CA LYS A 275 12.65 16.62 -1.33
C LYS A 275 11.25 16.32 -0.81
N ILE A 276 10.63 17.29 -0.15
CA ILE A 276 9.23 17.23 0.27
C ILE A 276 8.49 18.50 -0.19
N LEU A 277 7.33 18.33 -0.79
CA LEU A 277 6.56 19.39 -1.42
C LEU A 277 5.07 19.25 -1.09
N SER A 278 4.35 20.38 -1.05
CA SER A 278 2.89 20.40 -1.08
C SER A 278 2.48 20.60 -2.53
N VAL A 279 1.71 19.67 -3.08
CA VAL A 279 1.40 19.55 -4.51
C VAL A 279 -0.10 19.51 -4.73
N LYS A 280 -0.55 20.15 -5.81
CA LYS A 280 -1.95 20.13 -6.26
C LYS A 280 -2.03 19.89 -7.76
N SER A 281 -3.01 19.09 -8.17
CA SER A 281 -3.32 18.90 -9.60
C SER A 281 -3.77 20.21 -10.26
N LEU A 282 -3.36 20.40 -11.50
CA LEU A 282 -3.87 21.43 -12.41
C LEU A 282 -4.77 20.85 -13.50
N LYS A 283 -4.89 19.53 -13.57
CA LYS A 283 -5.45 18.79 -14.71
C LYS A 283 -6.76 18.07 -14.34
N HIS A 284 -6.88 17.62 -13.10
CA HIS A 284 -8.03 16.88 -12.59
C HIS A 284 -8.58 17.56 -11.33
N ASN A 285 -9.91 17.72 -11.27
CA ASN A 285 -10.60 18.40 -10.15
C ASN A 285 -11.41 17.43 -9.27
N GLU A 286 -11.68 16.22 -9.75
CA GLU A 286 -12.47 15.22 -9.05
C GLU A 286 -11.57 14.16 -8.41
N GLY A 287 -11.69 13.98 -7.09
CA GLY A 287 -10.90 13.00 -6.34
C GLY A 287 -10.65 13.41 -4.90
N GLN A 288 -9.70 12.75 -4.25
CA GLN A 288 -9.28 13.09 -2.88
C GLN A 288 -8.01 13.93 -2.84
N ASP A 289 -7.97 14.83 -1.86
CA ASP A 289 -6.77 15.51 -1.35
C ASP A 289 -5.82 15.99 -2.46
N GLY A 290 -6.33 16.84 -3.38
CA GLY A 290 -5.53 17.46 -4.44
C GLY A 290 -5.30 16.61 -5.69
N VAL A 291 -5.85 15.39 -5.76
CA VAL A 291 -5.96 14.55 -6.97
C VAL A 291 -4.60 14.24 -7.61
N VAL A 292 -3.53 14.27 -6.80
CA VAL A 292 -2.15 14.17 -7.29
C VAL A 292 -1.84 12.78 -7.85
N VAL A 293 -2.29 11.71 -7.19
CA VAL A 293 -2.06 10.32 -7.66
C VAL A 293 -2.58 10.12 -9.08
N THR A 294 -3.86 10.43 -9.32
CA THR A 294 -4.50 10.32 -10.64
C THR A 294 -3.75 11.15 -11.69
N THR A 295 -3.37 12.37 -11.33
CA THR A 295 -2.65 13.28 -12.24
C THR A 295 -1.26 12.78 -12.59
N MET A 296 -0.55 12.18 -11.64
CA MET A 296 0.76 11.58 -11.91
C MET A 296 0.64 10.35 -12.81
N LEU A 297 -0.39 9.51 -12.62
CA LEU A 297 -0.63 8.37 -13.50
C LEU A 297 -0.98 8.81 -14.93
N ASP A 298 -1.84 9.83 -15.09
CA ASP A 298 -2.15 10.47 -16.39
C ASP A 298 -0.86 10.99 -17.03
N TYR A 299 -0.06 11.76 -16.29
CA TYR A 299 1.23 12.28 -16.77
C TYR A 299 2.17 11.17 -17.29
N LEU A 300 2.32 10.09 -16.53
CA LEU A 300 3.21 8.98 -16.88
C LEU A 300 2.75 8.24 -18.14
N LEU A 301 1.43 8.07 -18.32
CA LEU A 301 0.85 7.46 -19.53
C LEU A 301 0.97 8.41 -20.73
N ALA A 302 0.59 9.68 -20.58
CA ALA A 302 0.60 10.68 -21.65
C ALA A 302 2.01 10.91 -22.22
N ASN A 303 3.04 10.78 -21.39
CA ASN A 303 4.45 10.90 -21.79
C ASN A 303 5.10 9.56 -22.16
N ASN A 304 4.34 8.47 -22.29
CA ASN A 304 4.84 7.12 -22.61
C ASN A 304 5.98 6.64 -21.68
N ILE A 305 6.00 7.10 -20.42
CA ILE A 305 6.99 6.68 -19.42
C ILE A 305 6.65 5.26 -18.93
N ILE A 306 5.36 4.95 -18.88
CA ILE A 306 4.79 3.65 -18.52
C ILE A 306 3.80 3.19 -19.60
N THR A 307 3.58 1.88 -19.66
CA THR A 307 2.60 1.25 -20.56
C THR A 307 1.25 1.03 -19.88
N LYS A 308 1.25 0.73 -18.58
CA LYS A 308 0.05 0.42 -17.78
C LYS A 308 0.19 0.93 -16.35
N THR A 309 -0.93 1.02 -15.67
CA THR A 309 -1.03 1.33 -14.25
C THR A 309 -1.66 0.16 -13.51
N LEU A 310 -1.15 -0.12 -12.31
CA LEU A 310 -1.74 -1.05 -11.35
C LEU A 310 -2.45 -0.24 -10.27
N VAL A 311 -3.78 -0.21 -10.35
CA VAL A 311 -4.66 0.56 -9.46
C VAL A 311 -5.66 -0.34 -8.74
N VAL A 312 -6.24 0.19 -7.66
CA VAL A 312 -7.28 -0.48 -6.88
C VAL A 312 -8.60 0.27 -7.05
N ASP A 313 -9.61 -0.43 -7.54
CA ASP A 313 -10.96 0.07 -7.73
C ASP A 313 -11.96 -0.67 -6.83
N LYS A 314 -13.20 -0.20 -6.75
CA LYS A 314 -14.31 -0.85 -6.03
C LYS A 314 -15.15 -1.66 -7.00
N LYS A 315 -15.53 -2.87 -6.59
CA LYS A 315 -16.46 -3.70 -7.34
C LYS A 315 -17.85 -3.06 -7.44
N GLU A 316 -18.46 -3.10 -8.62
CA GLU A 316 -19.82 -2.60 -8.84
C GLU A 316 -20.86 -3.53 -8.20
N ASP A 317 -20.62 -4.85 -8.26
CA ASP A 317 -21.47 -5.91 -7.70
C ASP A 317 -21.35 -6.06 -6.18
N LEU A 318 -20.27 -5.53 -5.59
CA LEU A 318 -20.04 -5.59 -4.16
C LEU A 318 -19.45 -4.26 -3.66
N ALA A 319 -20.35 -3.38 -3.21
CA ALA A 319 -20.02 -2.03 -2.79
C ALA A 319 -18.80 -2.00 -1.88
N TRP A 320 -17.83 -1.14 -2.22
CA TRP A 320 -16.58 -0.91 -1.48
C TRP A 320 -15.63 -2.10 -1.33
N LYS A 321 -15.92 -3.26 -1.96
CA LYS A 321 -14.95 -4.34 -1.98
C LYS A 321 -13.87 -4.03 -3.02
N PRO A 322 -12.61 -3.85 -2.60
CA PRO A 322 -11.56 -3.48 -3.52
C PRO A 322 -11.17 -4.66 -4.41
N TYR A 323 -10.83 -4.35 -5.65
CA TYR A 323 -10.13 -5.24 -6.57
C TYR A 323 -9.02 -4.46 -7.28
N ALA A 324 -7.94 -5.15 -7.61
CA ALA A 324 -6.87 -4.56 -8.39
C ALA A 324 -7.08 -4.85 -9.87
N LYS A 325 -6.71 -3.89 -10.72
CA LYS A 325 -6.71 -4.04 -12.17
C LYS A 325 -5.50 -3.36 -12.80
N LEU A 326 -5.12 -3.87 -13.97
CA LEU A 326 -4.19 -3.21 -14.86
C LEU A 326 -4.99 -2.40 -15.87
N THR A 327 -4.65 -1.13 -16.05
CA THR A 327 -5.31 -0.28 -17.03
C THR A 327 -4.36 0.77 -17.60
N LYS A 328 -4.62 1.17 -18.84
CA LYS A 328 -3.99 2.31 -19.50
C LYS A 328 -5.01 3.43 -19.77
N ASP A 329 -6.26 3.22 -19.40
CA ASP A 329 -7.35 4.16 -19.62
C ASP A 329 -7.42 5.16 -18.46
N VAL A 330 -7.32 6.45 -18.77
CA VAL A 330 -7.36 7.54 -17.79
C VAL A 330 -8.72 7.63 -17.12
N ASP A 331 -9.81 7.38 -17.82
CA ASP A 331 -11.16 7.45 -17.25
C ASP A 331 -11.35 6.36 -16.19
N GLU A 332 -10.80 5.17 -16.44
CA GLU A 332 -10.75 4.11 -15.45
C GLU A 332 -9.91 4.47 -14.22
N ILE A 333 -8.81 5.22 -14.38
CA ILE A 333 -7.97 5.69 -13.28
C ILE A 333 -8.70 6.75 -12.45
N VAL A 334 -9.39 7.69 -13.11
CA VAL A 334 -10.22 8.72 -12.46
C VAL A 334 -11.35 8.06 -11.66
N LYS A 335 -12.06 7.08 -12.26
CA LYS A 335 -13.10 6.29 -11.58
C LYS A 335 -12.55 5.52 -10.38
N ALA A 336 -11.33 4.99 -10.49
CA ALA A 336 -10.63 4.31 -9.40
C ALA A 336 -10.04 5.27 -8.35
N SER A 337 -10.27 6.59 -8.40
CA SER A 337 -9.77 7.55 -7.42
C SER A 337 -10.51 7.48 -6.06
N GLY A 338 -9.92 8.11 -5.04
CA GLY A 338 -10.46 8.14 -3.67
C GLY A 338 -10.06 6.95 -2.80
N THR A 339 -10.23 7.05 -1.48
CA THR A 339 -9.73 6.03 -0.57
C THR A 339 -10.53 4.74 -0.65
N LYS A 340 -9.83 3.61 -0.62
CA LYS A 340 -10.42 2.28 -0.41
C LYS A 340 -9.93 1.75 0.93
N TYR A 341 -10.76 1.83 1.97
CA TYR A 341 -10.45 1.37 3.32
C TYR A 341 -10.66 -0.13 3.50
N SER A 342 -10.25 -0.92 2.51
CA SER A 342 -10.08 -2.35 2.66
C SER A 342 -8.93 -2.87 1.80
N VAL A 343 -8.56 -4.13 1.97
CA VAL A 343 -7.42 -4.73 1.27
C VAL A 343 -7.87 -5.62 0.11
N CYS A 344 -7.07 -5.65 -0.94
CA CYS A 344 -7.16 -6.64 -2.00
C CYS A 344 -5.77 -7.21 -2.35
N PRO A 345 -5.71 -8.41 -2.97
CA PRO A 345 -4.49 -8.96 -3.56
C PRO A 345 -4.01 -8.13 -4.75
N ILE A 346 -3.34 -7.01 -4.48
CA ILE A 346 -2.96 -6.01 -5.48
C ILE A 346 -2.08 -6.56 -6.60
N PHE A 347 -1.23 -7.55 -6.31
CA PHE A 347 -0.32 -8.12 -7.32
C PHE A 347 -0.96 -9.17 -8.22
N LYS A 348 -2.20 -9.57 -7.96
CA LYS A 348 -2.87 -10.63 -8.74
C LYS A 348 -2.98 -10.33 -10.25
N PRO A 349 -3.28 -9.10 -10.69
CA PRO A 349 -3.29 -8.76 -12.12
C PRO A 349 -1.94 -8.95 -12.82
N LEU A 350 -0.82 -8.85 -12.12
CA LEU A 350 0.52 -9.04 -12.72
C LEU A 350 0.75 -10.47 -13.22
N LYS A 351 -0.02 -11.46 -12.74
CA LYS A 351 0.04 -12.82 -13.26
C LYS A 351 -0.45 -12.93 -14.70
N GLN A 352 -1.33 -12.03 -15.14
CA GLN A 352 -1.86 -12.04 -16.50
C GLN A 352 -0.74 -11.75 -17.50
N ILE A 353 0.11 -10.77 -17.19
CA ILE A 353 1.27 -10.40 -18.00
C ILE A 353 2.26 -11.58 -18.15
N LYS A 354 2.49 -12.36 -17.08
CA LYS A 354 3.38 -13.53 -17.15
C LYS A 354 2.87 -14.62 -18.10
N LYS A 355 1.58 -14.66 -18.41
CA LYS A 355 0.99 -15.65 -19.33
C LYS A 355 1.05 -15.21 -20.79
N ASP A 356 1.16 -13.90 -21.04
CA ASP A 356 1.18 -13.32 -22.39
C ASP A 356 2.61 -13.27 -22.99
N VAL A 357 3.63 -13.72 -22.23
CA VAL A 357 5.06 -13.65 -22.59
C VAL A 357 5.71 -15.03 -22.75
N ILE A 358 4.97 -16.12 -22.46
CA ILE A 358 5.46 -17.51 -22.59
C ILE A 358 4.84 -18.17 -23.83
#